data_AF-A0A512HMU2-F1
#
_entry.id   AF-A0A512HMU2-F1
#
_cell.length_a   1.000
_cell.length_b   1.000
_cell.length_c   1.000
_cell.angle_alpha   90.00
_cell.angle_beta   90.00
_cell.angle_gamma   90.00
#
_symmetry.space_group_name_H-M   'P 1'
#
loop_
_entity.id
_entity.type
_entity.pdbx_description
1 polymer ?
#
loop_
_entity_poly.entity_id
_entity_poly.type
_entity_poly.pdbx_seq_one_letter_code
_entity_poly.pdbx_strand_id
1 'polypeptide(L)'
;MKTLTATALIATLLGASSALALQPIPGSITYNGHQSRLEKAPAGSNFFHTFFGQNGEQVRETYQVNADHSVSLVSRAVANDK
;
A
#
# COMPACT_ATOMS: atom_id res chain seq x y z
N MET A 1 30.16 -51.31 12.16
CA MET A 1 30.08 -49.86 12.44
C MET A 1 29.18 -49.25 11.37
N LYS A 2 28.02 -48.70 11.74
CA LYS A 2 26.95 -48.29 10.80
C LYS A 2 26.95 -46.77 10.70
N THR A 3 27.32 -46.23 9.54
CA THR A 3 27.37 -44.78 9.28
C THR A 3 25.97 -44.25 8.98
N LEU A 4 25.51 -43.27 9.76
CA LEU A 4 24.25 -42.56 9.58
C LEU A 4 24.52 -41.31 8.73
N THR A 5 23.98 -41.27 7.51
CA THR A 5 24.04 -40.09 6.64
C THR A 5 22.86 -39.17 6.93
N ALA A 6 23.15 -37.97 7.43
CA ALA A 6 22.17 -36.92 7.67
C ALA A 6 22.03 -36.05 6.40
N THR A 7 20.88 -36.13 5.74
CA THR A 7 20.54 -35.27 4.59
C THR A 7 19.82 -34.03 5.11
N ALA A 8 20.46 -32.86 5.04
CA ALA A 8 19.87 -31.59 5.43
C ALA A 8 18.90 -31.08 4.35
N LEU A 9 17.63 -30.91 4.71
CA LEU A 9 16.59 -30.34 3.87
C LEU A 9 16.65 -28.81 3.97
N ILE A 10 17.08 -28.14 2.91
CA ILE A 10 17.13 -26.67 2.83
C ILE A 10 15.74 -26.17 2.45
N ALA A 11 14.99 -25.63 3.41
CA ALA A 11 13.73 -24.95 3.17
C ALA A 11 14.00 -23.53 2.67
N THR A 12 13.70 -23.26 1.40
CA THR A 12 13.71 -21.92 0.84
C THR A 12 12.48 -21.15 1.33
N LEU A 13 12.70 -20.21 2.26
CA LEU A 13 11.68 -19.24 2.65
C LEU A 13 11.52 -18.20 1.55
N LEU A 14 10.43 -18.30 0.78
CA LEU A 14 9.97 -17.22 -0.09
C LEU A 14 9.43 -16.09 0.82
N GLY A 15 10.24 -15.07 1.04
CA GLY A 15 9.84 -13.86 1.76
C GLY A 15 8.80 -13.09 0.96
N ALA A 16 7.52 -13.27 1.26
CA ALA A 16 6.48 -12.37 0.82
C ALA A 16 6.72 -11.01 1.50
N SER A 17 7.32 -10.07 0.78
CA SER A 17 7.39 -8.67 1.22
C SER A 17 5.97 -8.12 1.14
N SER A 18 5.23 -8.21 2.25
CA SER A 18 3.98 -7.50 2.42
C SER A 18 4.32 -6.02 2.47
N ALA A 19 4.25 -5.37 1.30
CA ALA A 19 4.23 -3.92 1.23
C ALA A 19 3.13 -3.46 2.21
N LEU A 20 3.54 -2.75 3.26
CA LEU A 20 2.66 -2.19 4.28
C LEU A 20 1.74 -1.17 3.62
N ALA A 21 0.67 -1.64 3.00
CA ALA A 21 -0.35 -0.79 2.41
C ALA A 21 -0.98 0.00 3.57
N LEU A 22 -0.85 1.33 3.52
CA LEU A 22 -1.49 2.20 4.49
C LEU A 22 -3.00 1.92 4.48
N GLN A 23 -3.57 1.74 5.67
CA GLN A 23 -5.00 1.46 5.78
C GLN A 23 -5.81 2.69 5.34
N PRO A 24 -6.73 2.54 4.38
CA PRO A 24 -7.62 3.61 3.96
C PRO A 24 -8.52 4.07 5.12
N ILE A 25 -8.82 5.35 5.21
CA ILE A 25 -9.75 5.93 6.20
C ILE A 25 -10.99 6.49 5.50
N PRO A 26 -12.08 6.80 6.23
CA PRO A 26 -13.23 7.47 5.64
C PRO A 26 -12.80 8.72 4.87
N GLY A 27 -13.06 8.75 3.56
CA GLY A 27 -12.65 9.82 2.64
C GLY A 27 -11.47 9.47 1.72
N SER A 28 -10.73 8.40 2.00
CA SER A 28 -9.72 7.85 1.08
C SER A 28 -10.36 7.31 -0.19
N ILE A 29 -9.63 7.37 -1.31
CA ILE A 29 -10.07 6.82 -2.61
C ILE A 29 -10.24 5.30 -2.54
N THR A 30 -9.38 4.63 -1.78
CA THR A 30 -9.38 3.17 -1.60
C THR A 30 -10.18 2.70 -0.39
N TYR A 31 -11.00 3.58 0.21
CA TYR A 31 -11.79 3.23 1.40
C TYR A 31 -12.81 2.13 1.13
N ASN A 32 -13.05 1.26 2.13
CA ASN A 32 -14.01 0.16 2.05
C ASN A 32 -13.80 -0.82 0.87
N GLY A 33 -12.55 -1.00 0.44
CA GLY A 33 -12.22 -1.87 -0.69
C GLY A 33 -12.51 -1.28 -2.06
N HIS A 34 -12.85 0.02 -2.15
CA HIS A 34 -12.96 0.69 -3.44
C HIS A 34 -11.65 0.58 -4.21
N GLN A 35 -11.77 0.14 -5.46
CA GLN A 35 -10.67 0.07 -6.41
C GLN A 35 -10.87 1.23 -7.39
N SER A 36 -9.96 2.21 -7.37
CA SER A 36 -9.94 3.26 -8.39
C SER A 36 -8.84 2.98 -9.39
N ARG A 37 -9.12 3.27 -10.67
CA ARG A 37 -8.22 3.02 -11.78
C ARG A 37 -8.07 4.28 -12.60
N LEU A 38 -6.83 4.71 -12.80
CA LEU A 38 -6.50 5.90 -13.56
C LEU A 38 -5.94 5.50 -14.93
N GLU A 39 -6.83 5.08 -15.84
CA GLU A 39 -6.44 4.58 -17.17
C GLU A 39 -5.73 5.63 -18.04
N LYS A 40 -6.00 6.92 -17.78
CA LYS A 40 -5.32 8.02 -18.47
C LYS A 40 -4.02 8.47 -17.81
N ALA A 41 -3.73 8.01 -16.59
CA ALA A 41 -2.52 8.40 -15.87
C ALA A 41 -1.36 7.44 -16.22
N PRO A 42 -0.14 7.94 -16.43
CA PRO A 42 1.02 7.08 -16.64
C PRO A 42 1.31 6.24 -15.39
N ALA A 43 1.62 4.95 -15.57
CA ALA A 43 2.08 4.08 -14.50
C ALA A 43 3.34 4.66 -13.82
N GLY A 44 3.42 4.54 -12.50
CA GLY A 44 4.47 5.10 -11.66
C GLY A 44 4.25 6.56 -11.24
N SER A 45 3.26 7.26 -11.81
CA SER A 45 2.92 8.63 -11.42
C SER A 45 2.32 8.67 -10.02
N ASN A 46 2.55 9.80 -9.32
CA ASN A 46 1.96 10.07 -8.03
C ASN A 46 0.96 11.23 -8.15
N PHE A 47 -0.14 11.14 -7.41
CA PHE A 47 -1.12 12.23 -7.30
C PHE A 47 -1.61 12.38 -5.85
N PHE A 48 -2.18 13.54 -5.54
CA PHE A 48 -2.65 13.86 -4.21
C PHE A 48 -4.17 13.90 -4.15
N HIS A 49 -4.73 13.41 -3.06
CA HIS A 49 -6.13 13.53 -2.72
C HIS A 49 -6.24 14.19 -1.35
N THR A 50 -6.96 15.31 -1.27
CA THR A 50 -7.12 16.04 -0.02
C THR A 50 -8.59 16.04 0.37
N PHE A 51 -8.88 15.64 1.60
CA PHE A 51 -10.23 15.58 2.15
C PHE A 51 -10.23 15.93 3.64
N PHE A 52 -11.40 16.18 4.20
CA PHE A 52 -11.56 16.37 5.64
C PHE A 52 -11.92 15.03 6.29
N GLY A 53 -11.13 14.62 7.28
CA GLY A 53 -11.40 13.44 8.10
C GLY A 53 -12.58 13.67 9.04
N GLN A 54 -12.99 12.61 9.75
CA GLN A 54 -14.17 12.66 10.63
C GLN A 54 -14.04 13.67 11.79
N ASN A 55 -12.81 14.00 12.22
CA ASN A 55 -12.57 14.95 13.29
C ASN A 55 -12.34 16.38 12.77
N GLY A 56 -12.61 16.67 11.49
CA GLY A 56 -12.39 17.97 10.86
C GLY A 56 -10.94 18.24 10.46
N GLU A 57 -10.04 17.27 10.64
CA GLU A 57 -8.64 17.35 10.23
C GLU A 57 -8.50 17.29 8.70
N GLN A 58 -7.68 18.16 8.10
CA GLN A 58 -7.39 18.08 6.67
C GLN A 58 -6.37 16.96 6.43
N VAL A 59 -6.80 15.91 5.75
CA VAL A 59 -5.97 14.77 5.37
C VAL A 59 -5.56 14.91 3.92
N ARG A 60 -4.25 14.85 3.66
CA ARG A 60 -3.66 14.80 2.33
C ARG A 60 -3.02 13.44 2.12
N GLU A 61 -3.55 12.69 1.18
CA GLU A 61 -3.04 11.39 0.79
C GLU A 61 -2.28 11.48 -0.53
N THR A 62 -1.20 10.72 -0.61
CA THR A 62 -0.42 10.52 -1.84
C THR A 62 -0.68 9.12 -2.34
N TYR A 63 -1.13 9.04 -3.58
CA TYR A 63 -1.42 7.81 -4.28
C TYR A 63 -0.43 7.61 -5.40
N GLN A 64 -0.01 6.36 -5.60
CA GLN A 64 0.78 5.94 -6.74
C GLN A 64 -0.09 5.15 -7.70
N VAL A 65 0.06 5.42 -8.99
CA VAL A 65 -0.54 4.63 -10.07
C VAL A 65 0.36 3.43 -10.33
N ASN A 66 -0.15 2.23 -10.13
CA ASN A 66 0.58 0.99 -10.35
C ASN A 66 0.68 0.67 -11.85
N ALA A 67 1.48 -0.35 -12.21
CA ALA A 67 1.63 -0.82 -13.59
C ALA A 67 0.30 -1.28 -14.21
N ASP A 68 -0.63 -1.78 -13.40
CA ASP A 68 -1.97 -2.15 -13.83
C ASP A 68 -2.94 -0.96 -13.82
N HIS A 69 -2.50 0.29 -13.64
CA HIS A 69 -3.35 1.48 -13.47
C HIS A 69 -4.23 1.51 -12.21
N SER A 70 -4.17 0.50 -11.33
CA SER A 70 -4.75 0.61 -9.99
C SER A 70 -4.03 1.70 -9.19
N VAL A 71 -4.70 2.21 -8.15
CA VAL A 71 -4.10 3.20 -7.25
C VAL A 71 -3.78 2.58 -5.90
N SER A 72 -2.56 2.81 -5.43
CA SER A 72 -2.11 2.40 -4.09
C SER A 72 -1.86 3.63 -3.23
N LEU A 73 -2.34 3.61 -2.00
CA LEU A 73 -2.01 4.64 -1.01
C LEU A 73 -0.58 4.43 -0.52
N VAL A 74 0.31 5.37 -0.83
CA VAL A 74 1.73 5.29 -0.48
C VAL A 74 2.11 6.17 0.71
N SER A 75 1.39 7.27 0.93
CA SER A 75 1.65 8.17 2.05
C SER A 75 0.41 8.96 2.46
N ARG A 76 0.34 9.35 3.73
CA ARG A 76 -0.70 10.22 4.28
C ARG A 76 -0.06 11.28 5.17
N ALA A 77 -0.44 12.53 4.98
CA ALA A 77 -0.13 13.66 5.85
C ALA A 77 -1.42 14.25 6.41
N VAL A 78 -1.43 14.57 7.70
CA VAL A 78 -2.58 15.22 8.36
C VAL A 78 -2.14 16.61 8.76
N ALA A 79 -2.78 17.64 8.22
CA ALA A 79 -2.53 19.02 8.62
C ALA A 79 -3.09 19.21 10.03
N ASN A 80 -2.21 19.12 11.02
CA ASN A 80 -2.50 19.56 12.37
C ASN A 80 -2.08 21.03 12.44
N ASP A 81 -3.02 21.94 12.19
CA ASP A 81 -2.84 23.34 12.59
C ASP A 81 -2.90 23.32 14.13
N LYS A 82 -1.74 23.41 14.77
CA LYS A 82 -1.59 23.49 16.23
C LYS A 82 -1.28 24.93 16.63
#